data_AF-A0A956BNB5-F1
#
_entry.id   AF-A0A956BNB5-F1
#
_cell.length_a   1.000
_cell.length_b   1.000
_cell.length_c   1.000
_cell.angle_alpha   90.00
_cell.angle_beta   90.00
_cell.angle_gamma   90.00
#
_symmetry.space_group_name_H-M   'P 1'
#
loop_
_entity.id
_entity.type
_entity.pdbx_description
1 polymer ?
#
loop_
_entity_poly.entity_id
_entity_poly.type
_entity_poly.pdbx_seq_one_letter_code
_entity_poly.pdbx_strand_id
1 'polypeptide(L)'
;DALSTRFGLQPVQDAFGTGETADGGWTYNLPVYTPITSTPTTLHLDGTLTSNRLGRHRFVRFTGTGGTVTVTATSQEDVDLRLFHRGDQLDSARNYCTSPPCTETVSAPTTAGEDYVVVVEGYGDGADYTADVRTN
;
A
#
# COMPACT_ATOMS: atom_id res chain seq x y z
N ASP A 1 -8.32 -16.62 -22.54
CA ASP A 1 -7.97 -17.71 -23.48
C ASP A 1 -7.73 -19.00 -22.68
N ALA A 2 -7.34 -20.11 -23.32
CA ALA A 2 -7.12 -21.40 -22.64
C ALA A 2 -6.01 -21.39 -21.57
N LEU A 3 -5.02 -20.48 -21.66
CA LEU A 3 -4.01 -20.27 -20.62
C LEU A 3 -4.60 -19.56 -19.40
N SER A 4 -5.44 -18.53 -19.58
CA SER A 4 -6.08 -17.83 -18.45
C SER A 4 -6.92 -18.79 -17.61
N THR A 5 -7.72 -19.64 -18.26
CA THR A 5 -8.56 -20.64 -17.59
C THR A 5 -7.74 -21.70 -16.87
N ARG A 6 -6.63 -22.18 -17.45
CA ARG A 6 -5.75 -23.18 -16.82
C ARG A 6 -5.18 -22.72 -15.48
N PHE A 7 -4.92 -21.43 -15.33
CA PHE A 7 -4.35 -20.84 -14.12
C PHE A 7 -5.39 -20.14 -13.24
N GLY A 8 -6.69 -20.27 -13.55
CA GLY A 8 -7.76 -19.60 -12.80
C GLY A 8 -7.70 -18.06 -12.88
N LEU A 9 -7.02 -17.52 -13.90
CA LEU A 9 -6.92 -16.08 -14.10
C LEU A 9 -8.25 -15.55 -14.62
N GLN A 10 -8.89 -14.70 -13.83
CA GLN A 10 -10.07 -13.97 -14.23
C GLN A 10 -9.67 -12.73 -15.06
N PRO A 11 -10.54 -12.22 -15.94
CA PRO A 11 -10.32 -10.94 -16.58
C PRO A 11 -10.08 -9.84 -15.53
N VAL A 12 -9.14 -8.93 -15.81
CA VAL A 12 -8.95 -7.72 -15.00
C VAL A 12 -10.24 -6.90 -15.08
N GLN A 13 -10.91 -6.71 -13.94
CA GLN A 13 -12.19 -5.99 -13.87
C GLN A 13 -11.97 -4.47 -13.93
N ASP A 14 -10.94 -3.99 -13.26
CA ASP A 14 -10.50 -2.60 -13.24
C ASP A 14 -9.02 -2.51 -12.82
N ALA A 15 -8.43 -1.32 -12.95
CA ALA A 15 -7.01 -1.08 -12.66
C ALA A 15 -6.62 -1.27 -11.17
N PHE A 16 -7.60 -1.37 -10.28
CA PHE A 16 -7.42 -1.40 -8.83
C PHE A 16 -7.91 -2.70 -8.18
N GLY A 17 -8.23 -3.73 -8.98
CA GLY A 17 -8.63 -5.04 -8.47
C GLY A 17 -9.89 -4.97 -7.60
N THR A 18 -10.81 -4.04 -7.89
CA THR A 18 -12.06 -3.96 -7.14
C THR A 18 -12.90 -5.20 -7.41
N GLY A 19 -13.22 -5.96 -6.36
CA GLY A 19 -13.97 -7.22 -6.47
C GLY A 19 -13.12 -8.45 -6.76
N GLU A 20 -11.78 -8.37 -6.71
CA GLU A 20 -10.94 -9.56 -6.64
C GLU A 20 -11.29 -10.40 -5.41
N THR A 21 -11.32 -11.72 -5.57
CA THR A 21 -11.62 -12.68 -4.48
C THR A 21 -10.42 -13.56 -4.12
N ALA A 22 -9.34 -13.48 -4.91
CA ALA A 22 -8.11 -14.20 -4.66
C ALA A 22 -7.21 -13.37 -3.74
N ASP A 23 -7.21 -13.72 -2.46
CA ASP A 23 -6.41 -13.04 -1.43
C ASP A 23 -4.98 -13.59 -1.31
N GLY A 24 -4.57 -14.48 -2.22
CA GLY A 24 -3.24 -15.10 -2.18
C GLY A 24 -2.96 -15.90 -0.89
N GLY A 25 -4.00 -16.31 -0.15
CA GLY A 25 -3.90 -17.03 1.11
C GLY A 25 -3.84 -16.14 2.35
N TRP A 26 -4.09 -14.84 2.24
CA TRP A 26 -4.16 -13.94 3.39
C TRP A 26 -5.31 -12.94 3.26
N THR A 27 -6.33 -13.07 4.11
CA THR A 27 -7.62 -12.37 4.02
C THR A 27 -7.50 -10.85 3.90
N TYR A 28 -6.47 -10.25 4.48
CA TYR A 28 -6.27 -8.81 4.46
C TYR A 28 -5.71 -8.28 3.12
N ASN A 29 -5.35 -9.15 2.16
CA ASN A 29 -4.92 -8.80 0.79
C ASN A 29 -6.01 -8.21 -0.09
N LEU A 30 -7.26 -8.25 0.37
CA LEU A 30 -8.39 -7.70 -0.37
C LEU A 30 -9.02 -6.52 0.40
N PRO A 31 -9.36 -5.42 -0.28
CA PRO A 31 -9.02 -5.12 -1.68
C PRO A 31 -7.49 -4.93 -1.85
N VAL A 32 -6.97 -5.19 -3.05
CA VAL A 32 -5.53 -4.99 -3.33
C VAL A 32 -5.13 -3.53 -3.15
N TYR A 33 -5.96 -2.61 -3.64
CA TYR A 33 -5.78 -1.17 -3.51
C TYR A 33 -6.78 -0.56 -2.52
N THR A 34 -6.31 -0.19 -1.34
CA THR A 34 -7.12 0.40 -0.27
C THR A 34 -7.19 1.92 -0.42
N PRO A 35 -8.38 2.53 -0.58
CA PRO A 35 -8.49 3.98 -0.61
C PRO A 35 -8.16 4.57 0.77
N ILE A 36 -7.37 5.64 0.79
CA ILE A 36 -7.04 6.40 2.00
C ILE A 36 -7.47 7.86 1.84
N THR A 37 -7.71 8.51 2.98
CA THR A 37 -8.07 9.92 3.08
C THR A 37 -7.31 10.54 4.26
N SER A 38 -7.72 11.72 4.73
CA SER A 38 -7.17 12.33 5.94
C SER A 38 -7.51 11.55 7.22
N THR A 39 -8.55 10.72 7.19
CA THR A 39 -8.86 9.77 8.27
C THR A 39 -7.92 8.57 8.18
N PRO A 40 -7.24 8.18 9.29
CA PRO A 40 -6.41 6.99 9.34
C PRO A 40 -7.12 5.74 8.85
N THR A 41 -6.45 4.99 7.99
CA THR A 41 -6.85 3.64 7.58
C THR A 41 -5.82 2.65 8.09
N THR A 42 -6.27 1.69 8.90
CA THR A 42 -5.41 0.65 9.46
C THR A 42 -5.16 -0.44 8.41
N LEU A 43 -3.89 -0.69 8.14
CA LEU A 43 -3.41 -1.76 7.28
C LEU A 43 -2.82 -2.87 8.14
N HIS A 44 -3.06 -4.12 7.76
CA HIS A 44 -2.38 -5.27 8.34
C HIS A 44 -1.13 -5.60 7.54
N LEU A 45 0.01 -5.85 8.17
CA LEU A 45 1.27 -6.25 7.53
C LEU A 45 1.75 -7.54 8.19
N ASP A 46 2.28 -8.47 7.37
CA ASP A 46 2.87 -9.72 7.84
C ASP A 46 4.40 -9.64 7.69
N GLY A 47 5.07 -9.39 8.82
CA GLY A 47 6.53 -9.32 8.92
C GLY A 47 7.24 -10.67 8.79
N THR A 48 6.51 -11.80 8.83
CA THR A 48 7.09 -13.15 8.63
C THR A 48 7.41 -13.42 7.16
N LEU A 49 6.80 -12.68 6.24
CA LEU A 49 6.87 -12.99 4.82
C LEU A 49 8.14 -12.43 4.15
N THR A 50 8.59 -13.15 3.13
CA THR A 50 9.67 -12.68 2.25
C THR A 50 9.24 -11.43 1.47
N SER A 51 10.22 -10.64 1.03
CA SER A 51 10.02 -9.32 0.39
C SER A 51 9.17 -9.29 -0.89
N ASN A 52 8.73 -10.42 -1.44
CA ASN A 52 7.94 -10.48 -2.67
C ASN A 52 6.51 -11.03 -2.45
N ARG A 53 6.02 -11.07 -1.21
CA ARG A 53 4.67 -11.53 -0.89
C ARG A 53 3.73 -10.35 -0.70
N LEU A 54 2.51 -10.47 -1.25
CA LEU A 54 1.47 -9.45 -1.10
C LEU A 54 1.18 -9.14 0.38
N GLY A 55 1.35 -10.11 1.28
CA GLY A 55 1.14 -9.85 2.70
C GLY A 55 2.14 -8.90 3.38
N ARG A 56 3.29 -8.67 2.74
CA ARG A 56 4.28 -7.71 3.21
C ARG A 56 4.14 -6.33 2.55
N HIS A 57 3.33 -6.23 1.49
CA HIS A 57 3.15 -5.01 0.69
C HIS A 57 1.68 -4.63 0.61
N ARG A 58 1.34 -3.45 1.11
CA ARG A 58 0.00 -2.88 0.89
C ARG A 58 0.04 -1.79 -0.13
N PHE A 59 -0.95 -1.80 -1.00
CA PHE A 59 -1.16 -0.72 -1.96
C PHE A 59 -2.30 0.12 -1.42
N VAL A 60 -2.01 1.37 -1.09
CA VAL A 60 -3.04 2.36 -0.79
C VAL A 60 -3.14 3.34 -1.95
N ARG A 61 -4.31 3.96 -2.10
CA ARG A 61 -4.53 4.96 -3.13
C ARG A 61 -5.25 6.19 -2.59
N PHE A 62 -4.95 7.33 -3.18
CA PHE A 62 -5.68 8.58 -2.92
C PHE A 62 -5.86 9.37 -4.21
N THR A 63 -6.83 10.27 -4.21
CA THR A 63 -7.10 11.18 -5.33
C THR A 63 -6.35 12.49 -5.10
N GLY A 64 -5.59 12.93 -6.10
CA GLY A 64 -4.86 14.19 -6.07
C GLY A 64 -5.80 15.39 -5.87
N THR A 65 -5.29 16.41 -5.19
CA THR A 65 -6.04 17.62 -4.81
C THR A 65 -5.73 18.80 -5.71
N GLY A 66 -4.71 18.70 -6.58
CA GLY A 66 -4.15 19.83 -7.32
C GLY A 66 -3.04 20.56 -6.54
N GLY A 67 -2.84 20.21 -5.26
CA GLY A 67 -1.75 20.70 -4.42
C GLY A 67 -0.80 19.58 -4.01
N THR A 68 0.11 19.88 -3.09
CA THR A 68 0.95 18.84 -2.48
C THR A 68 0.10 17.99 -1.54
N VAL A 69 0.14 16.68 -1.73
CA VAL A 69 -0.39 15.70 -0.78
C VAL A 69 0.79 14.99 -0.13
N THR A 70 0.71 14.86 1.18
CA THR A 70 1.62 14.06 2.00
C THR A 70 0.87 12.84 2.50
N VAL A 71 1.50 11.67 2.40
CA VAL A 71 1.02 10.43 2.98
C VAL A 71 1.92 10.08 4.14
N THR A 72 1.32 9.82 5.29
CA THR A 72 2.00 9.42 6.52
C THR A 72 1.54 8.03 6.90
N ALA A 73 2.49 7.15 7.24
CA ALA A 73 2.24 5.86 7.85
C ALA A 73 2.89 5.81 9.22
N THR A 74 2.15 5.36 10.23
CA THR A 74 2.65 5.17 11.60
C THR A 74 2.41 3.73 12.05
N SER A 75 3.43 3.10 12.62
CA SER A 75 3.38 1.70 13.08
C SER A 75 4.24 1.50 14.33
N GLN A 76 4.08 0.35 15.01
CA GLN A 76 5.00 -0.09 16.06
C GLN A 76 6.27 -0.74 15.50
N GLU A 77 6.22 -1.16 14.23
CA GLU A 77 7.32 -1.81 13.52
C GLU A 77 7.77 -0.93 12.36
N ASP A 78 8.93 -1.25 11.79
CA ASP A 78 9.47 -0.52 10.65
C ASP A 78 8.60 -0.73 9.39
N VAL A 79 8.42 0.35 8.64
CA VAL A 79 7.67 0.40 7.39
C VAL A 79 8.38 1.32 6.42
N ASP A 80 8.37 0.98 5.14
CA ASP A 80 8.83 1.86 4.06
C ASP A 80 7.64 2.36 3.25
N LEU A 81 7.77 3.58 2.71
CA LEU A 81 6.81 4.17 1.79
C LEU A 81 7.42 4.43 0.42
N ARG A 82 6.66 4.16 -0.64
CA ARG A 82 6.99 4.56 -2.02
C ARG A 82 5.75 5.10 -2.72
N LEU A 83 5.80 6.36 -3.14
CA LEU A 83 4.70 7.06 -3.81
C LEU A 83 4.88 7.01 -5.33
N PHE A 84 3.81 6.66 -6.04
CA PHE A 84 3.77 6.52 -7.49
C PHE A 84 2.61 7.28 -8.13
N HIS A 85 2.85 7.73 -9.37
CA HIS A 85 1.82 8.21 -10.28
C HIS A 85 2.07 7.66 -11.68
N ARG A 86 1.10 6.94 -12.24
CA ARG A 86 1.18 6.32 -13.59
C ARG A 86 2.45 5.48 -13.84
N GLY A 87 3.00 4.88 -12.79
CA GLY A 87 4.21 4.05 -12.84
C GLY A 87 5.51 4.79 -12.51
N ASP A 88 5.50 6.13 -12.44
CA ASP A 88 6.66 6.91 -12.03
C ASP A 88 6.71 7.04 -10.51
N GLN A 89 7.84 6.68 -9.89
CA GLN A 89 8.05 6.90 -8.46
C GLN A 89 8.35 8.38 -8.22
N LEU A 90 7.52 9.04 -7.41
CA LEU A 90 7.62 10.47 -7.11
C LEU A 90 8.43 10.72 -5.84
N ASP A 91 8.30 9.85 -4.84
CA ASP A 91 8.97 9.99 -3.55
C ASP A 91 9.09 8.62 -2.84
N SER A 92 10.03 8.50 -1.91
CA SER A 92 10.18 7.31 -1.06
C SER A 92 10.82 7.62 0.27
N ALA A 93 10.36 6.95 1.33
CA ALA A 93 10.85 7.12 2.69
C ALA A 93 11.15 5.74 3.29
N ARG A 94 12.35 5.58 3.86
CA ARG A 94 12.94 4.29 4.28
C ARG A 94 13.86 4.43 5.49
N ASN A 95 13.44 5.22 6.48
CA ASN A 95 14.26 5.46 7.65
C ASN A 95 14.17 4.27 8.60
N TYR A 96 15.32 3.68 8.90
CA TYR A 96 15.36 2.60 9.86
C TYR A 96 14.88 3.06 11.24
N CYS A 97 13.79 2.45 11.70
CA CYS A 97 13.20 2.78 12.99
C CYS A 97 13.90 2.06 14.14
N THR A 98 14.47 2.81 15.08
CA THR A 98 15.13 2.25 16.27
C THR A 98 14.30 2.38 17.56
N SER A 99 13.20 3.13 17.52
CA SER A 99 12.31 3.35 18.67
C SER A 99 10.89 3.63 18.20
N PRO A 100 9.90 2.80 18.55
CA PRO A 100 8.50 3.02 18.21
C PRO A 100 7.89 4.27 18.91
N PRO A 101 6.83 4.88 18.35
CA PRO A 101 6.20 4.53 17.07
C PRO A 101 7.03 4.98 15.87
N CYS A 102 7.16 4.11 14.88
CA CYS A 102 7.84 4.36 13.62
C CYS A 102 6.91 5.17 12.71
N THR A 103 7.41 6.25 12.12
CA THR A 103 6.63 7.10 11.22
C THR A 103 7.40 7.40 9.97
N GLU A 104 6.82 7.05 8.82
CA GLU A 104 7.32 7.41 7.51
C GLU A 104 6.40 8.38 6.80
N THR A 105 6.98 9.19 5.93
CA THR A 105 6.25 10.22 5.20
C THR A 105 6.79 10.41 3.80
N VAL A 106 5.89 10.39 2.82
CA VAL A 106 6.16 10.73 1.41
C VAL A 106 5.25 11.85 0.96
N SER A 107 5.70 12.68 0.02
CA SER A 107 4.90 13.78 -0.50
C SER A 107 5.19 14.10 -1.95
N ALA A 108 4.18 14.56 -2.68
CA ALA A 108 4.37 15.08 -4.02
C ALA A 108 3.33 16.14 -4.37
N PRO A 109 3.64 17.09 -5.28
CA PRO A 109 2.61 17.86 -5.96
C PRO A 109 1.71 16.92 -6.77
N THR A 110 0.39 17.16 -6.73
CA THR A 110 -0.59 16.30 -7.37
C THR A 110 -1.45 17.03 -8.38
N THR A 111 -1.95 16.33 -9.38
CA THR A 111 -2.99 16.80 -10.29
C THR A 111 -4.36 16.50 -9.68
N ALA A 112 -5.26 17.48 -9.67
CA ALA A 112 -6.59 17.30 -9.12
C ALA A 112 -7.37 16.21 -9.87
N GLY A 113 -7.95 15.25 -9.14
CA GLY A 113 -8.78 14.19 -9.71
C GLY A 113 -8.02 12.99 -10.30
N GLU A 114 -6.68 13.00 -10.29
CA GLU A 114 -5.90 11.85 -10.72
C GLU A 114 -5.59 10.90 -9.55
N ASP A 115 -5.48 9.60 -9.82
CA ASP A 115 -5.14 8.59 -8.83
C ASP A 115 -3.62 8.49 -8.60
N TYR A 116 -3.26 8.32 -7.33
CA TYR A 116 -1.91 8.09 -6.85
C TYR A 116 -1.90 6.83 -6.01
N VAL A 117 -0.78 6.10 -6.05
CA VAL A 117 -0.60 4.84 -5.31
C VAL A 117 0.58 4.99 -4.37
N VAL A 118 0.43 4.55 -3.13
CA VAL A 118 1.56 4.36 -2.21
C VAL A 118 1.69 2.88 -1.90
N VAL A 119 2.92 2.36 -2.05
CA VAL A 119 3.29 1.06 -1.52
C VAL A 119 3.75 1.25 -0.08
N VAL A 120 3.11 0.55 0.84
CA VAL A 120 3.49 0.43 2.24
C VAL A 120 4.11 -0.95 2.41
N GLU A 121 5.41 -0.98 2.62
CA GLU A 121 6.18 -2.22 2.77
C GLU A 121 6.55 -2.42 4.23
N GLY A 122 6.28 -3.62 4.76
CA GLY A 122 6.58 -3.95 6.15
C GLY A 122 7.95 -4.61 6.36
N TYR A 123 8.57 -4.34 7.51
CA TYR A 123 9.82 -4.95 7.98
C TYR A 123 9.76 -5.50 9.41
N GLY A 124 8.56 -5.68 9.99
CA GLY A 124 8.42 -6.19 11.35
C GLY A 124 9.16 -7.52 11.59
N ASP A 125 9.63 -7.72 12.82
CA ASP A 125 10.51 -8.82 13.25
C ASP A 125 9.82 -10.21 13.30
N GLY A 126 9.24 -10.64 12.18
CA GLY A 126 8.65 -11.97 12.05
C GLY A 126 7.31 -12.15 12.78
N ALA A 127 6.50 -11.10 12.85
CA ALA A 127 5.13 -11.16 13.36
C ALA A 127 4.17 -10.32 12.51
N ASP A 128 2.86 -10.59 12.66
CA ASP A 128 1.80 -9.74 12.13
C ASP A 128 1.68 -8.45 12.95
N TYR A 129 1.48 -7.33 12.27
CA TYR A 129 1.32 -6.02 12.90
C TYR A 129 0.45 -5.09 12.04
N THR A 130 0.25 -3.86 12.51
CA THR A 130 -0.55 -2.87 11.80
C THR A 130 0.19 -1.56 11.56
N ALA A 131 -0.21 -0.87 10.50
CA ALA A 131 0.23 0.50 10.20
C ALA A 131 -1.00 1.36 9.91
N ASP A 132 -1.11 2.51 10.56
CA ASP A 132 -2.16 3.49 10.30
C ASP A 132 -1.67 4.48 9.24
N VAL A 133 -2.40 4.58 8.13
CA VAL A 133 -2.00 5.38 6.96
C VAL A 133 -3.06 6.42 6.63
N ARG A 134 -2.62 7.65 6.34
CA ARG A 134 -3.51 8.76 5.95
C ARG A 134 -2.82 9.77 5.07
N THR A 135 -3.61 10.56 4.36
CA THR A 135 -3.15 11.82 3.77
C THR A 135 -3.16 12.94 4.82
N ASN A 136 -2.47 14.04 4.56
CA ASN A 136 -2.57 15.29 5.33
C ASN A 136 -3.65 16.25 4.80
#